data_AF-A0AAE0PES6-F1
#
_entry.id   AF-A0AAE0PES6-F1
#
_cell.length_a   1.000
_cell.length_b   1.000
_cell.length_c   1.000
_cell.angle_alpha   90.00
_cell.angle_beta   90.00
_cell.angle_gamma   90.00
#
_symmetry.space_group_name_H-M   'P 1'
#
loop_
_entity.id
_entity.type
_entity.pdbx_description
1 polymer ?
#
loop_
_entity_poly.entity_id
_entity_poly.type
_entity_poly.pdbx_seq_one_letter_code
_entity_poly.pdbx_strand_id
1 'polypeptide(L)'
;MQAEADDLAYIALHFTLAQPPSLVIPKGAPLEAKNKYQSILNDMKSLGTVRQLSVYLNILNLIPETREQLALLPSVFLPAHPFGPMRTDEKRASLDTLFRSGPGEVVDLGQTAAPTGHGSGHILREVAEEIGLEENIGPVPPPYPQAEASLPLQSPLHLTPTEPPKKRRRLSDSLSSPSTPDYRRLLSTFRQVLKHHAGQEARIHQLETELQSLANRTPCRYNTEEKEDITTHLEDRIDDQMYSVHRDLEGTMLTETEERVAETVELKHAELRQEIEDEWIDDIRHDVSLQLREQIKKEIFKDMVRALVKAYKGDDACEKESPRRKMVRKFGKGSPSTSTTASTASTQNTRTTQSRVPATVSVSKLRTTTASANPPSHSLPPSMPGELAFQTAVEDIQKRYSGKLAAEEMMSVMDFLEANPMSAVKYNSCGTEELKWLYVQRWAKNVMNE
;
A
#
# COMPACT_ATOMS: atom_id res chain seq x y z
N MET A 1 -15.38 15.13 32.18
CA MET A 1 -14.51 15.95 31.31
C MET A 1 -13.61 15.12 30.38
N GLN A 2 -13.46 13.80 30.54
CA GLN A 2 -12.67 12.99 29.59
C GLN A 2 -13.43 12.61 28.30
N ALA A 3 -14.77 12.64 28.30
CA ALA A 3 -15.59 12.17 27.18
C ALA A 3 -15.71 13.16 26.00
N GLU A 4 -15.36 14.44 26.18
CA GLU A 4 -15.41 15.43 25.08
C GLU A 4 -14.12 15.48 24.25
N ALA A 5 -13.06 14.79 24.67
CA ALA A 5 -11.78 14.79 23.94
C ALA A 5 -11.74 13.78 22.77
N ASP A 6 -12.58 12.73 22.81
CA ASP A 6 -12.59 11.68 21.79
C ASP A 6 -13.39 12.04 20.53
N ASP A 7 -14.29 13.03 20.61
CA ASP A 7 -15.09 13.49 19.46
C ASP A 7 -14.25 14.22 18.38
N LEU A 8 -13.01 14.61 18.70
CA LEU A 8 -12.10 15.23 17.74
C LEU A 8 -11.31 14.22 16.89
N ALA A 9 -11.50 12.92 17.10
CA ALA A 9 -10.75 11.89 16.38
C ALA A 9 -11.33 11.53 15.01
N TYR A 10 -12.45 12.12 14.59
CA TYR A 10 -13.13 11.72 13.35
C TYR A 10 -13.42 12.89 12.41
N ILE A 11 -13.25 12.64 11.10
CA ILE A 11 -13.81 13.47 10.03
C ILE A 11 -15.15 12.86 9.64
N ALA A 12 -16.23 13.65 9.72
CA ALA A 12 -17.54 13.25 9.24
C ALA A 12 -17.80 13.82 7.84
N LEU A 13 -18.08 12.94 6.88
CA LEU A 13 -18.51 13.30 5.54
C LEU A 13 -20.02 13.09 5.44
N HIS A 14 -20.76 14.19 5.29
CA HIS A 14 -22.21 14.18 5.18
C HIS A 14 -22.64 14.29 3.72
N PHE A 15 -23.32 13.26 3.23
CA PHE A 15 -23.87 13.21 1.89
C PHE A 15 -25.38 13.30 1.97
N THR A 16 -25.95 14.30 1.29
CA THR A 16 -27.41 14.40 1.10
C THR A 16 -27.71 14.06 -0.35
N LEU A 17 -28.43 12.98 -0.57
CA LEU A 17 -28.85 12.51 -1.87
C LEU A 17 -30.13 13.25 -2.29
N ALA A 18 -30.14 13.77 -3.51
CA ALA A 18 -31.34 14.42 -4.08
C ALA A 18 -32.49 13.41 -4.31
N GLN A 19 -32.14 12.14 -4.53
CA GLN A 19 -33.06 11.03 -4.71
C GLN A 19 -32.58 9.83 -3.88
N PRO A 20 -33.51 9.02 -3.34
CA PRO A 20 -33.15 7.78 -2.67
C PRO A 20 -32.42 6.82 -3.61
N PRO A 21 -31.50 5.98 -3.10
CA PRO A 21 -30.80 5.01 -3.92
C PRO A 21 -31.78 4.00 -4.52
N SER A 22 -31.68 3.77 -5.82
CA SER A 22 -32.48 2.79 -6.53
C SER A 22 -31.81 1.42 -6.51
N LEU A 23 -32.60 0.34 -6.42
CA LEU A 23 -32.08 -1.02 -6.55
C LEU A 23 -32.09 -1.44 -8.02
N VAL A 24 -31.01 -2.08 -8.46
CA VAL A 24 -30.95 -2.70 -9.79
C VAL A 24 -31.16 -4.20 -9.63
N ILE A 25 -32.12 -4.75 -10.36
CA ILE A 25 -32.43 -6.18 -10.36
C ILE A 25 -32.22 -6.75 -11.77
N PRO A 26 -31.91 -8.04 -11.94
CA PRO A 26 -31.89 -8.66 -13.27
C PRO A 26 -33.26 -8.57 -13.93
N LYS A 27 -33.33 -8.14 -15.18
CA LYS A 27 -34.59 -8.01 -15.92
C LYS A 27 -35.32 -9.36 -16.01
N GLY A 28 -36.61 -9.36 -15.68
CA GLY A 28 -37.48 -10.54 -15.76
C GLY A 28 -37.39 -11.50 -14.57
N ALA A 29 -36.54 -11.22 -13.58
CA ALA A 29 -36.54 -11.97 -12.32
C ALA A 29 -37.46 -11.27 -11.29
N PRO A 30 -38.47 -11.94 -10.73
CA PRO A 30 -39.21 -11.37 -9.62
C PRO A 30 -38.27 -11.16 -8.42
N LEU A 31 -38.41 -10.02 -7.72
CA LEU A 31 -37.63 -9.72 -6.52
C LEU A 31 -38.19 -10.49 -5.32
N GLU A 32 -38.15 -11.82 -5.40
CA GLU A 32 -38.53 -12.72 -4.33
C GLU A 32 -37.27 -13.35 -3.73
N ALA A 33 -36.90 -12.88 -2.54
CA ALA A 33 -35.82 -13.52 -1.80
C ALA A 33 -36.30 -14.85 -1.23
N LYS A 34 -35.42 -15.87 -1.25
CA LYS A 34 -35.65 -17.09 -0.46
C LYS A 34 -35.78 -16.70 1.02
N ASN A 35 -36.57 -17.44 1.82
CA ASN A 35 -36.82 -17.14 3.24
C ASN A 35 -35.56 -16.81 4.05
N LYS A 36 -34.44 -17.50 3.80
CA LYS A 36 -33.15 -17.26 4.48
C LYS A 36 -32.51 -15.89 4.18
N TYR A 37 -32.91 -15.22 3.11
CA TYR A 37 -32.38 -13.92 2.67
C TYR A 37 -33.42 -12.80 2.81
N GLN A 38 -34.58 -13.07 3.40
CA GLN A 38 -35.64 -12.08 3.52
C GLN A 38 -35.23 -10.90 4.41
N SER A 39 -34.46 -11.15 5.48
CA SER A 39 -33.91 -10.10 6.33
C SER A 39 -33.00 -9.16 5.54
N ILE A 40 -32.06 -9.72 4.77
CA ILE A 40 -31.13 -8.94 3.95
C ILE A 40 -31.87 -8.10 2.91
N LEU A 41 -32.89 -8.67 2.25
CA LEU A 41 -33.71 -7.91 1.30
C LEU A 41 -34.46 -6.76 2.00
N ASN A 42 -34.96 -6.98 3.22
CA ASN A 42 -35.62 -5.94 3.99
C ASN A 42 -34.63 -4.84 4.43
N ASP A 43 -33.40 -5.21 4.79
CA ASP A 43 -32.33 -4.26 5.12
C ASP A 43 -31.94 -3.42 3.90
N MET A 44 -31.80 -4.06 2.73
CA MET A 44 -31.57 -3.36 1.46
C MET A 44 -32.72 -2.41 1.09
N LYS A 45 -33.97 -2.84 1.30
CA LYS A 45 -35.14 -1.98 1.08
C LYS A 45 -35.11 -0.77 2.02
N SER A 46 -34.76 -0.99 3.28
CA SER A 46 -34.63 0.06 4.29
C SER A 46 -33.52 1.04 3.91
N LEU A 47 -32.36 0.54 3.48
CA LEU A 47 -31.25 1.36 2.97
C LEU A 47 -31.66 2.15 1.71
N GLY A 48 -32.50 1.55 0.87
CA GLY A 48 -33.15 2.18 -0.29
C GLY A 48 -33.94 3.44 0.04
N THR A 49 -34.39 3.62 1.29
CA THR A 49 -35.14 4.81 1.71
C THR A 49 -34.26 5.95 2.22
N VAL A 50 -32.97 5.68 2.46
CA VAL A 50 -32.05 6.62 3.10
C VAL A 50 -31.65 7.71 2.11
N ARG A 51 -31.87 8.98 2.49
CA ARG A 51 -31.42 10.17 1.73
C ARG A 51 -30.16 10.80 2.29
N GLN A 52 -29.84 10.51 3.54
CA GLN A 52 -28.70 11.09 4.23
C GLN A 52 -27.73 9.98 4.61
N LEU A 53 -26.51 10.06 4.11
CA LEU A 53 -25.44 9.13 4.41
C LEU A 53 -24.32 9.90 5.09
N SER A 54 -23.96 9.48 6.30
CA SER A 54 -22.83 10.03 7.05
C SER A 54 -21.72 8.98 7.13
N VAL A 55 -20.54 9.32 6.65
CA VAL A 55 -19.35 8.47 6.72
C VAL A 55 -18.38 9.09 7.71
N TYR A 56 -18.04 8.37 8.78
CA TYR A 56 -17.03 8.81 9.74
C TYR A 56 -15.70 8.14 9.46
N LEU A 57 -14.66 8.93 9.37
CA LEU A 57 -13.30 8.49 9.09
C LEU A 57 -12.43 8.82 10.30
N ASN A 58 -11.74 7.82 10.84
CA ASN A 58 -10.82 8.04 11.95
C ASN A 58 -9.58 8.80 11.46
N ILE A 59 -9.41 10.02 11.96
CA ILE A 59 -8.32 10.93 11.61
C ILE A 59 -6.98 10.27 11.90
N LEU A 60 -6.84 9.57 13.03
CA LEU A 60 -5.57 8.97 13.45
C LEU A 60 -5.07 7.91 12.46
N ASN A 61 -5.99 7.25 11.73
CA ASN A 61 -5.66 6.25 10.73
C ASN A 61 -5.40 6.85 9.34
N LEU A 62 -5.68 8.14 9.14
CA LEU A 62 -5.45 8.82 7.87
C LEU A 62 -4.05 9.45 7.84
N ILE A 63 -3.33 9.20 6.76
CA ILE A 63 -2.08 9.87 6.41
C ILE A 63 -2.36 11.38 6.19
N PRO A 64 -1.50 12.31 6.65
CA PRO A 64 -1.73 13.75 6.54
C PRO A 64 -2.17 14.25 5.15
N GLU A 65 -1.56 13.75 4.08
CA GLU A 65 -1.90 14.11 2.70
C GLU A 65 -3.36 13.75 2.35
N THR A 66 -3.84 12.60 2.82
CA THR A 66 -5.23 12.18 2.63
C THR A 66 -6.19 13.12 3.38
N ARG A 67 -5.80 13.62 4.56
CA ARG A 67 -6.62 14.57 5.32
C ARG A 67 -6.76 15.89 4.56
N GLU A 68 -5.67 16.39 3.98
CA GLU A 68 -5.69 17.58 3.13
C GLU A 68 -6.55 17.38 1.89
N GLN A 69 -6.45 16.22 1.23
CA GLN A 69 -7.29 15.88 0.08
C GLN A 69 -8.79 15.80 0.44
N LEU A 70 -9.12 15.21 1.60
CA LEU A 70 -10.50 15.16 2.09
C LEU A 70 -11.06 16.56 2.41
N ALA A 71 -10.22 17.48 2.89
CA ALA A 71 -10.61 18.87 3.09
C ALA A 71 -10.94 19.59 1.77
N LEU A 72 -10.37 19.13 0.64
CA LEU A 72 -10.68 19.65 -0.69
C LEU A 72 -11.95 19.02 -1.29
N LEU A 73 -12.47 17.93 -0.74
CA LEU A 73 -13.63 17.20 -1.28
C LEU A 73 -14.85 18.10 -1.55
N PRO A 74 -15.24 19.04 -0.66
CA PRO A 74 -16.37 19.93 -0.92
C PRO A 74 -16.18 20.76 -2.20
N SER A 75 -14.94 21.14 -2.52
CA SER A 75 -14.65 21.95 -3.72
C SER A 75 -14.98 21.22 -5.02
N VAL A 76 -14.82 19.88 -5.05
CA VAL A 76 -15.13 19.03 -6.21
C VAL A 76 -16.62 19.01 -6.52
N PHE A 77 -17.46 19.17 -5.49
CA PHE A 77 -18.92 19.19 -5.62
C PHE A 77 -19.51 20.59 -5.86
N LEU A 78 -18.67 21.65 -5.84
CA LEU A 78 -19.17 23.00 -6.10
C LEU A 78 -19.53 23.18 -7.59
N PRO A 79 -20.66 23.86 -7.90
CA PRO A 79 -21.04 24.14 -9.29
C PRO A 79 -19.99 24.94 -10.09
N ALA A 80 -19.16 25.70 -9.38
CA ALA A 80 -18.11 26.55 -9.94
C ALA A 80 -16.78 25.81 -10.20
N HIS A 81 -16.72 24.49 -10.00
CA HIS A 81 -15.51 23.70 -10.22
C HIS A 81 -15.09 23.79 -11.71
N PRO A 82 -13.79 23.94 -12.03
CA PRO A 82 -13.32 24.19 -13.41
C PRO A 82 -13.63 23.06 -14.39
N PHE A 83 -13.88 21.86 -13.88
CA PHE A 83 -14.28 20.70 -14.68
C PHE A 83 -15.80 20.52 -14.78
N GLY A 84 -16.57 21.50 -14.30
CA GLY A 84 -18.02 21.45 -14.18
C GLY A 84 -18.50 20.61 -12.99
N PRO A 85 -19.82 20.51 -12.79
CA PRO A 85 -20.40 19.61 -11.79
C PRO A 85 -19.98 18.17 -12.10
N MET A 86 -19.72 17.36 -11.06
CA MET A 86 -19.46 15.93 -11.23
C MET A 86 -20.56 15.31 -12.08
N ARG A 87 -20.18 14.78 -13.23
CA ARG A 87 -21.09 14.04 -14.12
C ARG A 87 -20.89 12.56 -13.93
N THR A 88 -21.99 11.82 -13.96
CA THR A 88 -21.95 10.37 -14.04
C THR A 88 -21.21 9.96 -15.32
N ASP A 89 -20.18 9.13 -15.19
CA ASP A 89 -19.55 8.50 -16.36
C ASP A 89 -20.53 7.48 -16.94
N GLU A 90 -21.30 7.88 -17.94
CA GLU A 90 -22.34 7.05 -18.57
C GLU A 90 -21.80 5.71 -19.06
N LYS A 91 -20.53 5.63 -19.48
CA LYS A 91 -19.93 4.38 -19.96
C LYS A 91 -19.68 3.40 -18.82
N ARG A 92 -19.23 3.90 -17.68
CA ARG A 92 -18.93 3.07 -16.49
C ARG A 92 -20.16 2.80 -15.62
N ALA A 93 -21.10 3.74 -15.62
CA ALA A 93 -22.37 3.63 -14.89
C ALA A 93 -23.46 2.92 -15.69
N SER A 94 -23.19 2.56 -16.95
CA SER A 94 -24.13 1.78 -17.75
C SER A 94 -24.36 0.41 -17.10
N LEU A 95 -25.62 0.10 -16.81
CA LEU A 95 -26.02 -1.17 -16.22
C LEU A 95 -25.60 -2.36 -17.09
N ASP A 96 -25.58 -2.18 -18.42
CA ASP A 96 -25.14 -3.19 -19.37
C ASP A 96 -23.65 -3.56 -19.17
N THR A 97 -22.85 -2.62 -18.69
CA THR A 97 -21.42 -2.86 -18.41
C THR A 97 -21.17 -3.42 -17.01
N LEU A 98 -21.99 -3.02 -16.03
CA LEU A 98 -21.87 -3.49 -14.65
C LEU A 98 -22.36 -4.92 -14.47
N PHE A 99 -23.41 -5.30 -15.20
CA PHE A 99 -24.01 -6.63 -15.12
C PHE A 99 -23.79 -7.40 -16.43
N ARG A 100 -22.68 -8.16 -16.51
CA ARG A 100 -22.37 -9.01 -17.67
C ARG A 100 -23.45 -10.06 -17.98
N SER A 101 -24.32 -10.36 -17.01
CA SER A 101 -25.35 -11.40 -17.09
C SER A 101 -26.66 -10.94 -17.74
N GLY A 102 -26.78 -9.68 -18.18
CA GLY A 102 -27.94 -9.18 -18.91
C GLY A 102 -28.39 -7.79 -18.47
N PRO A 103 -29.40 -7.20 -19.14
CA PRO A 103 -29.88 -5.87 -18.79
C PRO A 103 -30.45 -5.87 -17.37
N GLY A 104 -29.90 -5.03 -16.51
CA GLY A 104 -30.51 -4.71 -15.23
C GLY A 104 -31.74 -3.81 -15.41
N GLU A 105 -32.74 -4.00 -14.57
CA GLU A 105 -33.90 -3.13 -14.44
C GLU A 105 -33.78 -2.35 -13.12
N VAL A 106 -33.92 -1.03 -13.20
CA VAL A 106 -33.92 -0.17 -12.02
C VAL A 106 -35.31 -0.22 -11.39
N VAL A 107 -35.39 -0.72 -10.17
CA VAL A 107 -36.61 -0.74 -9.37
C VAL A 107 -36.57 0.42 -8.39
N ASP A 108 -37.49 1.35 -8.57
CA ASP A 108 -37.76 2.39 -7.58
C ASP A 108 -38.61 1.78 -6.44
N LEU A 109 -37.95 1.56 -5.30
CA LEU A 109 -38.57 1.02 -4.10
C LEU A 109 -39.68 1.92 -3.54
N GLY A 110 -39.66 3.22 -3.86
CA GLY A 110 -40.70 4.16 -3.45
C GLY A 110 -41.96 4.08 -4.30
N GLN A 111 -41.87 3.52 -5.52
CA GLN A 111 -42.97 3.49 -6.49
C GLN A 111 -43.64 2.13 -6.66
N THR A 112 -43.20 1.08 -5.96
CA THR A 112 -43.93 -0.19 -5.95
C THR A 112 -45.35 0.07 -5.46
N ALA A 113 -46.28 0.11 -6.42
CA ALA A 113 -47.65 0.54 -6.25
C ALA A 113 -48.25 -0.17 -5.04
N ALA A 114 -48.74 0.63 -4.08
CA ALA A 114 -49.57 0.10 -3.02
C ALA A 114 -50.66 -0.77 -3.69
N PRO A 115 -50.79 -2.06 -3.32
CA PRO A 115 -51.85 -2.89 -3.85
C PRO A 115 -53.16 -2.13 -3.65
N THR A 116 -53.99 -2.09 -4.69
CA THR A 116 -55.21 -1.27 -4.84
C THR A 116 -56.34 -1.62 -3.84
N GLY A 117 -56.00 -2.11 -2.65
CA GLY A 117 -56.90 -2.31 -1.53
C GLY A 117 -57.18 -0.99 -0.82
N HIS A 118 -58.41 -0.50 -0.96
CA HIS A 118 -58.97 0.56 -0.13
C HIS A 118 -58.79 0.25 1.36
N GLY A 119 -57.90 0.96 2.04
CA GLY A 119 -57.77 0.85 3.49
C GLY A 119 -56.63 1.67 4.08
N SER A 120 -56.94 2.90 4.50
CA SER A 120 -56.31 3.54 5.66
C SER A 120 -54.79 3.79 5.60
N GLY A 121 -54.29 4.45 4.54
CA GLY A 121 -52.87 4.82 4.38
C GLY A 121 -52.52 6.28 4.69
N HIS A 122 -53.37 7.06 5.37
CA HIS A 122 -53.16 8.51 5.52
C HIS A 122 -52.22 8.91 6.68
N ILE A 123 -51.78 7.97 7.51
CA ILE A 123 -51.06 8.29 8.77
C ILE A 123 -49.52 8.25 8.62
N LEU A 124 -48.97 7.51 7.65
CA LEU A 124 -47.50 7.34 7.55
C LEU A 124 -46.78 8.45 6.77
N ARG A 125 -47.49 9.24 5.96
CA ARG A 125 -46.86 10.35 5.20
C ARG A 125 -46.60 11.58 6.06
N GLU A 126 -47.37 11.77 7.13
CA GLU A 126 -47.26 12.91 8.04
C GLU A 126 -46.05 12.77 8.98
N VAL A 127 -45.70 11.53 9.37
CA VAL A 127 -44.51 11.25 10.22
C VAL A 127 -43.18 11.48 9.49
N ALA A 128 -43.14 11.40 8.16
CA ALA A 128 -41.92 11.62 7.38
C ALA A 128 -41.60 13.11 7.17
N GLU A 129 -42.59 14.00 7.23
CA GLU A 129 -42.38 15.46 7.14
C GLU A 129 -42.09 16.10 8.53
N GLU A 130 -42.50 15.46 9.63
CA GLU A 130 -42.28 15.96 10.99
C GLU A 130 -40.84 15.76 11.53
N ILE A 131 -40.02 14.92 10.88
CA ILE A 131 -38.60 14.71 11.23
C ILE A 131 -37.70 15.86 10.69
N GLY A 132 -38.24 16.76 9.84
CA GLY A 132 -37.48 17.84 9.22
C GLY A 132 -37.12 19.03 10.13
N LEU A 133 -37.56 19.04 11.39
CA LEU A 133 -37.38 20.16 12.32
C LEU A 133 -36.75 19.77 13.67
N GLU A 134 -36.37 18.50 13.88
CA GLU A 134 -35.66 18.14 15.12
C GLU A 134 -34.26 18.73 15.15
N GLU A 135 -33.93 19.19 16.34
CA GLU A 135 -32.84 20.09 16.67
C GLU A 135 -31.48 19.62 16.15
N ASN A 136 -30.64 20.62 15.92
CA ASN A 136 -29.23 20.60 15.55
C ASN A 136 -28.35 19.91 16.62
N ILE A 137 -28.72 18.71 17.05
CA ILE A 137 -27.88 17.79 17.80
C ILE A 137 -26.99 17.17 16.73
N GLY A 138 -25.73 17.61 16.68
CA GLY A 138 -24.74 17.06 15.77
C GLY A 138 -24.77 15.53 15.82
N PRO A 139 -24.76 14.85 14.68
CA PRO A 139 -24.98 13.42 14.63
C PRO A 139 -23.89 12.71 15.44
N VAL A 140 -24.32 12.02 16.50
CA VAL A 140 -23.42 11.26 17.37
C VAL A 140 -22.82 10.14 16.52
N PRO A 141 -21.48 10.01 16.45
CA PRO A 141 -20.86 8.93 15.70
C PRO A 141 -21.40 7.59 16.22
N PRO A 142 -21.75 6.64 15.34
CA PRO A 142 -22.19 5.33 15.79
C PRO A 142 -21.09 4.73 16.68
N PRO A 143 -21.45 3.93 17.70
CA PRO A 143 -20.48 3.26 18.54
C PRO A 143 -19.72 2.26 17.68
N TYR A 144 -18.62 2.71 17.08
CA TYR A 144 -17.68 1.82 16.44
C TYR A 144 -17.21 0.86 17.54
N PRO A 145 -17.13 -0.45 17.26
CA PRO A 145 -16.41 -1.33 18.15
C PRO A 145 -15.01 -0.75 18.23
N GLN A 146 -14.70 -0.10 19.36
CA GLN A 146 -13.35 0.32 19.62
C GLN A 146 -12.54 -0.95 19.46
N ALA A 147 -11.60 -0.95 18.52
CA ALA A 147 -10.60 -1.99 18.45
C ALA A 147 -9.85 -1.87 19.77
N GLU A 148 -10.37 -2.52 20.81
CA GLU A 148 -9.76 -2.56 22.12
C GLU A 148 -8.34 -3.00 21.85
N ALA A 149 -7.41 -2.12 22.19
CA ALA A 149 -5.99 -2.30 22.06
C ALA A 149 -5.64 -3.73 22.48
N SER A 150 -5.41 -4.59 21.49
CA SER A 150 -4.66 -5.84 21.59
C SER A 150 -4.65 -6.46 22.99
N LEU A 151 -5.82 -6.84 23.51
CA LEU A 151 -5.88 -7.79 24.60
C LEU A 151 -5.54 -9.17 23.99
N PRO A 152 -4.53 -9.88 24.51
CA PRO A 152 -4.21 -11.20 24.01
C PRO A 152 -5.42 -12.10 24.24
N LEU A 153 -5.99 -12.64 23.15
CA LEU A 153 -7.03 -13.66 23.21
C LEU A 153 -6.52 -14.82 24.08
N GLN A 154 -6.97 -14.86 25.33
CA GLN A 154 -6.97 -16.08 26.12
C GLN A 154 -8.14 -16.92 25.64
N SER A 155 -7.82 -17.99 24.91
CA SER A 155 -8.78 -18.98 24.45
C SER A 155 -9.49 -19.65 25.65
N PRO A 156 -10.79 -20.00 25.54
CA PRO A 156 -11.55 -20.59 26.63
C PRO A 156 -11.01 -21.98 27.02
N LEU A 157 -10.71 -22.16 28.31
CA LEU A 157 -10.51 -23.47 28.91
C LEU A 157 -11.81 -24.30 28.82
N HIS A 158 -11.80 -25.38 28.04
CA HIS A 158 -12.68 -26.52 28.26
C HIS A 158 -11.88 -27.80 28.48
N LEU A 159 -12.45 -28.63 29.35
CA LEU A 159 -11.86 -29.69 30.15
C LEU A 159 -11.67 -31.03 29.40
N THR A 160 -10.63 -31.78 29.83
CA THR A 160 -10.37 -33.25 29.73
C THR A 160 -9.88 -33.86 28.40
N PRO A 161 -9.22 -35.06 28.39
CA PRO A 161 -8.28 -35.66 29.35
C PRO A 161 -6.98 -36.26 28.71
N THR A 162 -5.89 -36.18 29.48
CA THR A 162 -4.75 -37.13 29.63
C THR A 162 -4.29 -37.98 28.42
N GLU A 163 -3.20 -37.56 27.78
CA GLU A 163 -2.25 -38.47 27.10
C GLU A 163 -0.78 -38.03 27.29
N PRO A 164 0.19 -38.97 27.25
CA PRO A 164 1.51 -38.80 27.89
C PRO A 164 2.52 -37.98 27.07
N PRO A 165 3.53 -37.36 27.74
CA PRO A 165 4.33 -36.29 27.19
C PRO A 165 5.39 -36.79 26.17
N LYS A 166 5.21 -36.44 24.90
CA LYS A 166 6.30 -36.51 23.91
C LYS A 166 7.14 -35.24 24.00
N LYS A 167 8.41 -35.42 24.36
CA LYS A 167 9.48 -34.42 24.47
C LYS A 167 9.50 -33.47 23.27
N ARG A 168 8.99 -32.25 23.46
CA ARG A 168 9.07 -31.15 22.48
C ARG A 168 10.48 -30.58 22.52
N ARG A 169 11.28 -30.96 21.52
CA ARG A 169 12.62 -30.42 21.25
C ARG A 169 12.48 -28.93 20.92
N ARG A 170 13.01 -28.06 21.78
CA ARG A 170 13.24 -26.65 21.47
C ARG A 170 14.17 -26.58 20.27
N LEU A 171 13.71 -25.97 19.18
CA LEU A 171 14.55 -25.42 18.13
C LEU A 171 14.41 -23.91 18.23
N SER A 172 15.32 -23.33 18.99
CA SER A 172 15.71 -21.92 18.86
C SER A 172 17.04 -21.97 18.13
N ASP A 173 17.05 -21.68 16.84
CA ASP A 173 18.28 -21.40 16.09
C ASP A 173 17.95 -20.51 14.88
N SER A 174 18.49 -19.30 14.93
CA SER A 174 19.13 -18.58 13.82
C SER A 174 18.23 -17.97 12.74
N LEU A 175 17.65 -16.80 13.07
CA LEU A 175 17.25 -15.78 12.10
C LEU A 175 18.49 -15.02 11.62
N SER A 176 19.22 -15.56 10.65
CA SER A 176 20.27 -14.81 9.95
C SER A 176 20.46 -15.38 8.54
N SER A 177 19.65 -14.93 7.58
CA SER A 177 20.01 -14.78 6.15
C SER A 177 18.78 -14.35 5.33
N PRO A 178 18.91 -13.40 4.40
CA PRO A 178 17.86 -13.06 3.44
C PRO A 178 17.81 -14.17 2.38
N SER A 179 17.14 -15.29 2.69
CA SER A 179 17.00 -16.38 1.74
C SER A 179 15.90 -16.06 0.76
N THR A 180 16.27 -16.03 -0.51
CA THR A 180 15.46 -16.32 -1.68
C THR A 180 14.14 -17.05 -1.37
N PRO A 181 13.02 -16.69 -2.04
CA PRO A 181 11.71 -17.28 -1.78
C PRO A 181 11.85 -18.79 -1.71
N ASP A 182 11.45 -19.38 -0.57
CA ASP A 182 11.78 -20.77 -0.20
C ASP A 182 11.09 -21.75 -1.16
N TYR A 183 11.75 -21.93 -2.30
CA TYR A 183 11.29 -22.70 -3.45
C TYR A 183 11.02 -24.15 -3.03
N ARG A 184 11.63 -24.63 -1.93
CA ARG A 184 11.34 -25.95 -1.36
C ARG A 184 9.93 -26.07 -0.84
N ARG A 185 9.39 -25.03 -0.20
CA ARG A 185 8.02 -25.06 0.35
C ARG A 185 7.00 -25.05 -0.78
N LEU A 186 7.21 -24.21 -1.80
CA LEU A 186 6.40 -24.21 -3.02
C LEU A 186 6.48 -25.55 -3.78
N LEU A 187 7.67 -26.12 -3.94
CA LEU A 187 7.82 -27.44 -4.57
C LEU A 187 7.17 -28.57 -3.74
N SER A 188 7.11 -28.43 -2.41
CA SER A 188 6.45 -29.41 -1.55
C SER A 188 4.93 -29.39 -1.72
N THR A 189 4.32 -28.20 -1.84
CA THR A 189 2.88 -28.07 -2.12
C THR A 189 2.54 -28.61 -3.51
N PHE A 190 3.34 -28.29 -4.54
CA PHE A 190 3.17 -28.87 -5.87
C PHE A 190 3.25 -30.40 -5.88
N ARG A 191 4.22 -30.99 -5.16
CA ARG A 191 4.32 -32.45 -5.03
C ARG A 191 3.09 -33.05 -4.33
N GLN A 192 2.53 -32.37 -3.34
CA GLN A 192 1.35 -32.82 -2.64
C GLN A 192 0.10 -32.78 -3.52
N VAL A 193 -0.06 -31.71 -4.32
CA VAL A 193 -1.13 -31.60 -5.33
C VAL A 193 -1.01 -32.70 -6.38
N LEU A 194 0.18 -32.94 -6.92
CA LEU A 194 0.42 -34.01 -7.90
C LEU A 194 0.11 -35.40 -7.33
N LYS A 195 0.47 -35.64 -6.06
CA LYS A 195 0.15 -36.90 -5.38
C LYS A 195 -1.36 -37.08 -5.19
N HIS A 196 -2.08 -36.01 -4.87
CA HIS A 196 -3.54 -36.03 -4.77
C HIS A 196 -4.18 -36.31 -6.14
N HIS A 197 -3.69 -35.66 -7.20
CA HIS A 197 -4.16 -35.85 -8.57
C HIS A 197 -3.99 -37.30 -9.04
N ALA A 198 -2.81 -37.90 -8.81
CA ALA A 198 -2.57 -39.30 -9.15
C ALA A 198 -3.52 -40.26 -8.39
N GLY A 199 -3.87 -39.94 -7.14
CA GLY A 199 -4.85 -40.68 -6.36
C GLY A 199 -6.28 -40.55 -6.91
N GLN A 200 -6.65 -39.36 -7.38
CA GLN A 200 -7.94 -39.12 -8.03
C GLN A 200 -8.04 -39.86 -9.38
N GLU A 201 -7.00 -39.82 -10.21
CA GLU A 201 -6.97 -40.57 -11.48
C GLU A 201 -7.10 -42.07 -11.27
N ALA A 202 -6.41 -42.65 -10.28
CA ALA A 202 -6.54 -44.07 -9.96
C ALA A 202 -7.98 -44.44 -9.56
N ARG A 203 -8.66 -43.55 -8.81
CA ARG A 203 -10.04 -43.76 -8.39
C ARG A 203 -11.03 -43.59 -9.54
N ILE A 204 -10.78 -42.65 -10.46
CA ILE A 204 -11.55 -42.50 -11.71
C ILE A 204 -11.42 -43.77 -12.54
N HIS A 205 -10.19 -44.25 -12.77
CA HIS A 205 -9.95 -45.49 -13.52
C HIS A 205 -10.63 -46.71 -12.86
N GLN A 206 -10.65 -46.78 -11.53
CA GLN A 206 -11.38 -47.83 -10.82
C GLN A 206 -12.89 -47.74 -11.09
N LEU A 207 -13.48 -46.54 -10.98
CA LEU A 207 -14.91 -46.32 -11.26
C LEU A 207 -15.27 -46.62 -12.72
N GLU A 208 -14.41 -46.25 -13.67
CA GLU A 208 -14.57 -46.59 -15.09
C GLU A 208 -14.53 -48.10 -15.31
N THR A 209 -13.62 -48.81 -14.64
CA THR A 209 -13.53 -50.28 -14.71
C THR A 209 -14.78 -50.95 -14.12
N GLU A 210 -15.29 -50.44 -13.00
CA GLU A 210 -16.54 -50.92 -12.40
C GLU A 210 -17.75 -50.65 -13.31
N LEU A 211 -17.85 -49.46 -13.90
CA LEU A 211 -18.88 -49.10 -14.88
C LEU A 211 -18.82 -50.00 -16.13
N GLN A 212 -17.63 -50.27 -16.66
CA GLN A 212 -17.43 -51.17 -17.80
C GLN A 212 -17.87 -52.61 -17.46
N SER A 213 -17.64 -53.05 -16.22
CA SER A 213 -18.08 -54.38 -15.76
C SER A 213 -19.61 -54.46 -15.60
N LEU A 214 -20.26 -53.35 -15.22
CA LEU A 214 -21.71 -53.23 -15.08
C LEU A 214 -22.43 -53.14 -16.43
N ALA A 215 -21.79 -52.59 -17.46
CA ALA A 215 -22.33 -52.51 -18.82
C ALA A 215 -22.62 -53.90 -19.45
N ASN A 216 -22.03 -54.98 -18.91
CA ASN A 216 -22.27 -56.35 -19.36
C ASN A 216 -23.42 -57.05 -18.62
N ARG A 217 -24.06 -56.41 -17.62
CA ARG A 217 -25.26 -56.94 -16.95
C ARG A 217 -26.52 -56.46 -17.68
N THR A 218 -27.49 -57.37 -17.78
CA THR A 218 -28.82 -57.16 -18.37
C THR A 218 -29.40 -55.78 -18.01
N PRO A 219 -30.02 -55.05 -18.96
CA PRO A 219 -30.48 -53.67 -18.76
C PRO A 219 -31.30 -53.57 -17.48
N CYS A 220 -30.72 -52.98 -16.44
CA CYS A 220 -31.41 -52.81 -15.18
C CYS A 220 -32.54 -51.81 -15.41
N ARG A 221 -33.74 -52.17 -14.95
CA ARG A 221 -34.98 -51.41 -15.06
C ARG A 221 -35.00 -50.20 -14.10
N TYR A 222 -33.86 -49.52 -13.95
CA TYR A 222 -33.83 -48.21 -13.32
C TYR A 222 -34.51 -47.23 -14.28
N ASN A 223 -35.72 -46.85 -13.90
CA ASN A 223 -36.49 -45.77 -14.47
C ASN A 223 -35.64 -44.50 -14.53
N THR A 224 -35.81 -43.72 -15.60
CA THR A 224 -35.04 -42.50 -15.89
C THR A 224 -35.04 -41.49 -14.75
N GLU A 225 -36.10 -41.48 -13.93
CA GLU A 225 -36.27 -40.63 -12.76
C GLU A 225 -35.22 -40.88 -11.67
N GLU A 226 -34.95 -42.13 -11.29
CA GLU A 226 -33.95 -42.43 -10.26
C GLU A 226 -32.53 -42.11 -10.73
N LYS A 227 -32.27 -42.22 -12.04
CA LYS A 227 -31.01 -41.78 -12.64
C LYS A 227 -30.84 -40.26 -12.56
N GLU A 228 -31.90 -39.50 -12.85
CA GLU A 228 -31.89 -38.04 -12.76
C GLU A 228 -31.68 -37.56 -11.32
N ASP A 229 -32.31 -38.21 -10.34
CA ASP A 229 -32.12 -37.91 -8.91
C ASP A 229 -30.68 -38.18 -8.45
N ILE A 230 -30.10 -39.33 -8.83
CA ILE A 230 -28.71 -39.65 -8.48
C ILE A 230 -27.74 -38.66 -9.15
N THR A 231 -28.02 -38.26 -10.40
CA THR A 231 -27.17 -37.31 -11.13
C THR A 231 -27.21 -35.94 -10.48
N THR A 232 -28.41 -35.43 -10.16
CA THR A 232 -28.60 -34.15 -9.48
C THR A 232 -27.92 -34.15 -8.10
N HIS A 233 -28.07 -35.22 -7.32
CA HIS A 233 -27.41 -35.34 -6.02
C HIS A 233 -25.87 -35.36 -6.12
N LEU A 234 -25.32 -35.97 -7.17
CA LEU A 234 -23.88 -35.97 -7.41
C LEU A 234 -23.38 -34.59 -7.83
N GLU A 235 -24.13 -33.88 -8.68
CA GLU A 235 -23.82 -32.50 -9.09
C GLU A 235 -23.81 -31.56 -7.88
N ASP A 236 -24.87 -31.58 -7.04
CA ASP A 236 -24.94 -30.79 -5.81
C ASP A 236 -23.74 -31.07 -4.88
N ARG A 237 -23.38 -32.35 -4.72
CA ARG A 237 -22.24 -32.73 -3.87
C ARG A 237 -20.89 -32.28 -4.45
N ILE A 238 -20.74 -32.28 -5.78
CA ILE A 238 -19.53 -31.78 -6.45
C ILE A 238 -19.42 -30.27 -6.24
N ASP A 239 -20.53 -29.55 -6.41
CA ASP A 239 -20.57 -28.09 -6.24
C ASP A 239 -20.28 -27.68 -4.79
N ASP A 240 -20.86 -28.39 -3.80
CA ASP A 240 -20.56 -28.17 -2.38
C ASP A 240 -19.07 -28.39 -2.06
N GLN A 241 -18.47 -29.45 -2.63
CA GLN A 241 -17.05 -29.73 -2.44
C GLN A 241 -16.15 -28.71 -3.14
N MET A 242 -16.47 -28.32 -4.38
CA MET A 242 -15.73 -27.26 -5.08
C MET A 242 -15.81 -25.94 -4.31
N TYR A 243 -16.99 -25.58 -3.83
CA TYR A 243 -17.19 -24.33 -3.10
C TYR A 243 -16.42 -24.32 -1.76
N SER A 244 -16.37 -25.45 -1.06
CA SER A 244 -15.51 -25.60 0.13
C SER A 244 -14.03 -25.41 -0.20
N VAL A 245 -13.53 -26.08 -1.25
CA VAL A 245 -12.12 -25.97 -1.67
C VAL A 245 -11.80 -24.54 -2.11
N HIS A 246 -12.70 -23.89 -2.84
CA HIS A 246 -12.52 -22.50 -3.28
C HIS A 246 -12.44 -21.55 -2.10
N ARG A 247 -13.35 -21.68 -1.13
CA ARG A 247 -13.36 -20.88 0.09
C ARG A 247 -12.08 -21.08 0.91
N ASP A 248 -11.65 -22.33 1.09
CA ASP A 248 -10.44 -22.65 1.84
C ASP A 248 -9.19 -22.12 1.12
N LEU A 249 -9.13 -22.26 -0.20
CA LEU A 249 -8.02 -21.76 -1.01
C LEU A 249 -7.96 -20.23 -1.01
N GLU A 250 -9.08 -19.55 -1.22
CA GLU A 250 -9.15 -18.08 -1.16
C GLU A 250 -8.78 -17.57 0.22
N GLY A 251 -9.36 -18.14 1.29
CA GLY A 251 -9.06 -17.72 2.65
C GLY A 251 -7.59 -17.92 3.01
N THR A 252 -7.03 -19.10 2.73
CA THR A 252 -5.63 -19.40 3.07
C THR A 252 -4.63 -18.65 2.20
N MET A 253 -4.84 -18.61 0.88
CA MET A 253 -3.95 -17.89 -0.03
C MET A 253 -3.99 -16.39 0.20
N LEU A 254 -5.19 -15.80 0.34
CA LEU A 254 -5.31 -14.35 0.56
C LEU A 254 -4.60 -13.97 1.85
N THR A 255 -4.89 -14.66 2.95
CA THR A 255 -4.26 -14.39 4.25
C THR A 255 -2.74 -14.58 4.20
N GLU A 256 -2.22 -15.65 3.60
CA GLU A 256 -0.77 -15.89 3.48
C GLU A 256 -0.10 -14.83 2.58
N THR A 257 -0.76 -14.38 1.52
CA THR A 257 -0.24 -13.30 0.67
C THR A 257 -0.26 -11.95 1.38
N GLU A 258 -1.32 -11.63 2.12
CA GLU A 258 -1.43 -10.41 2.92
C GLU A 258 -0.35 -10.38 4.01
N GLU A 259 -0.17 -11.49 4.74
CA GLU A 259 0.88 -11.62 5.76
C GLU A 259 2.28 -11.42 5.17
N ARG A 260 2.58 -12.04 4.02
CA ARG A 260 3.89 -11.84 3.34
C ARG A 260 4.11 -10.41 2.86
N VAL A 261 3.06 -9.77 2.35
CA VAL A 261 3.14 -8.36 1.93
C VAL A 261 3.38 -7.48 3.15
N ALA A 262 2.68 -7.71 4.25
CA ALA A 262 2.89 -7.00 5.51
C ALA A 262 4.32 -7.18 6.04
N GLU A 263 4.83 -8.41 6.11
CA GLU A 263 6.21 -8.70 6.52
C GLU A 263 7.25 -8.00 5.62
N THR A 264 7.03 -8.01 4.31
CA THR A 264 7.94 -7.36 3.35
C THR A 264 7.93 -5.84 3.50
N VAL A 265 6.75 -5.25 3.73
CA VAL A 265 6.61 -3.81 3.96
C VAL A 265 7.26 -3.41 5.28
N GLU A 266 7.05 -4.17 6.35
CA GLU A 266 7.68 -3.92 7.65
C GLU A 266 9.21 -4.01 7.56
N LEU A 267 9.74 -5.02 6.86
CA LEU A 267 11.16 -5.16 6.62
C LEU A 267 11.73 -3.95 5.85
N LYS A 268 11.07 -3.53 4.77
CA LYS A 268 11.51 -2.37 3.99
C LYS A 268 11.42 -1.06 4.77
N HIS A 269 10.41 -0.90 5.62
CA HIS A 269 10.33 0.23 6.54
C HIS A 269 11.41 0.19 7.63
N ALA A 270 11.82 -0.99 8.10
CA ALA A 270 12.93 -1.13 9.04
C ALA A 270 14.28 -0.78 8.37
N GLU A 271 14.52 -1.28 7.14
CA GLU A 271 15.69 -0.93 6.34
C GLU A 271 15.77 0.58 6.08
N LEU A 272 14.67 1.21 5.66
CA LEU A 272 14.64 2.66 5.41
C LEU A 272 14.87 3.48 6.70
N ARG A 273 14.32 3.04 7.83
CA ARG A 273 14.58 3.67 9.12
C ARG A 273 16.06 3.57 9.50
N GLN A 274 16.67 2.41 9.29
CA GLN A 274 18.09 2.23 9.54
C GLN A 274 18.94 3.09 8.61
N GLU A 275 18.62 3.17 7.31
CA GLU A 275 19.32 4.01 6.35
C GLU A 275 19.26 5.50 6.74
N ILE A 276 18.08 5.98 7.16
CA ILE A 276 17.92 7.35 7.68
C ILE A 276 18.73 7.54 8.97
N GLU A 277 18.70 6.57 9.89
CA GLU A 277 19.45 6.66 11.15
C GLU A 277 20.97 6.64 10.91
N ASP A 278 21.47 5.81 10.01
CA ASP A 278 22.92 5.65 9.78
C ASP A 278 23.47 6.81 8.93
N GLU A 279 22.78 7.21 7.85
CA GLU A 279 23.31 8.21 6.91
C GLU A 279 23.01 9.65 7.36
N TRP A 280 21.76 9.94 7.75
CA TRP A 280 21.36 11.33 8.01
C TRP A 280 21.85 11.82 9.37
N ILE A 281 21.94 10.96 10.38
CA ILE A 281 22.41 11.38 11.71
C ILE A 281 23.88 11.79 11.63
N ASP A 282 24.70 11.08 10.86
CA ASP A 282 26.12 11.39 10.71
C ASP A 282 26.33 12.67 9.87
N ASP A 283 25.55 12.87 8.80
CA ASP A 283 25.58 14.10 8.02
C ASP A 283 25.15 15.32 8.84
N ILE A 284 24.04 15.23 9.57
CA ILE A 284 23.57 16.31 10.46
C ILE A 284 24.61 16.59 11.55
N ARG A 285 25.20 15.55 12.14
CA ARG A 285 26.25 15.69 13.16
C ARG A 285 27.48 16.37 12.58
N HIS A 286 27.87 16.04 11.35
CA HIS A 286 28.99 16.64 10.65
C HIS A 286 28.73 18.13 10.37
N ASP A 287 27.57 18.45 9.81
CA ASP A 287 27.18 19.82 9.48
C ASP A 287 27.09 20.72 10.71
N VAL A 288 26.45 20.24 11.78
CA VAL A 288 26.41 20.98 13.06
C VAL A 288 27.81 21.20 13.62
N SER A 289 28.69 20.20 13.52
CA SER A 289 30.08 20.32 13.97
C SER A 289 30.88 21.35 13.16
N LEU A 290 30.67 21.41 11.83
CA LEU A 290 31.28 22.41 10.97
C LEU A 290 30.75 23.82 11.27
N GLN A 291 29.44 23.98 11.40
CA GLN A 291 28.83 25.27 11.75
C GLN A 291 29.32 25.79 13.09
N LEU A 292 29.39 24.92 14.11
CA LEU A 292 29.89 25.29 15.43
C LEU A 292 31.37 25.71 15.38
N ARG A 293 32.20 24.98 14.62
CA ARG A 293 33.63 25.31 14.43
C ARG A 293 33.80 26.67 13.77
N GLU A 294 33.01 26.98 12.75
CA GLU A 294 33.06 28.26 12.06
C GLU A 294 32.56 29.42 12.94
N GLN A 295 31.52 29.21 13.75
CA GLN A 295 31.08 30.21 14.73
C GLN A 295 32.15 30.48 15.80
N ILE A 296 32.78 29.43 16.34
CA ILE A 296 33.86 29.55 17.32
C ILE A 296 35.04 30.34 16.72
N LYS A 297 35.46 30.04 15.49
CA LYS A 297 36.52 30.79 14.80
C LYS A 297 36.17 32.27 14.64
N LYS A 298 34.93 32.58 14.25
CA LYS A 298 34.46 33.97 14.07
C LYS A 298 34.48 34.74 15.39
N GLU A 299 33.99 34.17 16.48
CA GLU A 299 34.01 34.83 17.79
C GLU A 299 35.44 34.97 18.35
N ILE A 300 36.30 33.95 18.23
CA ILE A 300 37.73 34.06 18.61
C ILE A 300 38.42 35.18 17.81
N PHE A 301 38.19 35.23 16.50
CA PHE A 301 38.77 36.28 15.65
C PHE A 301 38.28 37.68 16.05
N LYS A 302 36.99 37.83 16.33
CA LYS A 302 36.39 39.07 16.79
C LYS A 302 36.94 39.52 18.15
N ASP A 303 37.17 38.58 19.08
CA ASP A 303 37.79 38.86 20.38
C ASP A 303 39.26 39.24 20.24
N MET A 304 40.00 38.55 19.36
CA MET A 304 41.39 38.89 19.04
C MET A 304 41.52 40.29 18.42
N VAL A 305 40.64 40.65 17.49
CA VAL A 305 40.59 42.00 16.91
C VAL A 305 40.25 43.04 17.97
N ARG A 306 39.27 42.77 18.85
CA ARG A 306 38.93 43.66 19.97
C ARG A 306 40.12 43.86 20.92
N ALA A 307 40.87 42.80 21.23
CA ALA A 307 42.06 42.86 22.07
C ALA A 307 43.19 43.66 21.41
N LEU A 308 43.45 43.44 20.12
CA LEU A 308 44.43 44.21 19.34
C LEU A 308 44.08 45.70 19.30
N VAL A 309 42.83 46.05 18.96
CA VAL A 309 42.39 47.46 18.94
C VAL A 309 42.52 48.11 20.31
N LYS A 310 42.28 47.36 21.40
CA LYS A 310 42.46 47.86 22.77
C LYS A 310 43.93 48.08 23.11
N ALA A 311 44.84 47.21 22.67
CA ALA A 311 46.27 47.36 22.85
C ALA A 311 46.80 48.59 22.09
N TYR A 312 46.44 48.77 20.83
CA TYR A 312 46.86 49.93 20.02
C TYR A 312 46.32 51.27 20.55
N LYS A 313 45.13 51.29 21.15
CA LYS A 313 44.57 52.51 21.78
C LYS A 313 45.11 52.78 23.18
N GLY A 314 45.84 51.84 23.78
CA GLY A 314 46.31 51.90 25.17
C GLY A 314 47.63 52.63 25.39
N ASP A 315 48.42 52.88 24.35
CA ASP A 315 49.78 53.43 24.49
C ASP A 315 49.84 54.97 24.49
N ASP A 316 48.76 55.68 24.11
CA ASP A 316 48.72 57.16 24.12
C ASP A 316 48.22 57.78 25.44
N ALA A 317 47.89 56.96 26.44
CA ALA A 317 47.28 57.42 27.70
C ALA A 317 48.12 57.10 28.96
N CYS A 318 49.44 56.94 28.83
CA CYS A 318 50.33 56.74 29.98
C CYS A 318 51.51 57.73 29.99
N GLU A 319 51.19 59.02 30.06
CA GLU A 319 52.06 59.97 30.73
C GLU A 319 51.20 60.90 31.60
N LYS A 320 51.44 60.85 32.92
CA LYS A 320 50.76 61.54 34.04
C LYS A 320 49.65 60.74 34.74
N GLU A 321 50.03 59.88 35.68
CA GLU A 321 49.65 60.12 37.08
C GLU A 321 50.44 59.29 38.10
N SER A 322 50.74 59.97 39.21
CA SER A 322 51.69 59.63 40.27
C SER A 322 51.09 58.67 41.31
N PRO A 323 51.89 57.95 42.12
CA PRO A 323 51.43 56.81 42.90
C PRO A 323 50.98 57.23 44.31
N ARG A 324 49.78 56.81 44.72
CA ARG A 324 49.44 56.72 46.15
C ARG A 324 49.20 55.26 46.55
N ARG A 325 50.27 54.70 47.12
CA ARG A 325 50.30 53.52 47.98
C ARG A 325 49.15 53.55 48.99
N LYS A 326 48.32 52.50 49.01
CA LYS A 326 47.73 51.99 50.25
C LYS A 326 47.89 50.47 50.30
N MET A 327 48.73 50.06 51.24
CA MET A 327 48.82 48.69 51.73
C MET A 327 47.47 48.28 52.34
N VAL A 328 46.91 47.15 51.94
CA VAL A 328 46.08 46.34 52.84
C VAL A 328 46.44 44.86 52.66
N ARG A 329 46.62 44.22 53.82
CA ARG A 329 47.13 42.88 54.08
C ARG A 329 46.19 41.77 53.60
N LYS A 330 46.80 40.76 52.94
CA LYS A 330 46.96 39.35 53.33
C LYS A 330 45.79 38.56 53.97
N PHE A 331 45.76 37.28 53.58
CA PHE A 331 44.96 36.09 53.99
C PHE A 331 43.77 35.80 53.08
N GLY A 332 43.60 34.64 52.43
CA GLY A 332 44.35 33.38 52.40
C GLY A 332 43.38 32.21 52.15
N LYS A 333 43.77 31.27 51.26
CA LYS A 333 43.21 29.91 51.01
C LYS A 333 41.83 29.87 50.31
N GLY A 334 41.55 29.06 49.29
CA GLY A 334 42.31 28.01 48.61
C GLY A 334 41.34 27.00 47.96
N SER A 335 41.55 26.72 46.66
CA SER A 335 41.01 25.62 45.82
C SER A 335 39.55 25.72 45.31
N PRO A 336 39.33 25.46 44.01
CA PRO A 336 39.13 24.07 43.59
C PRO A 336 39.94 23.65 42.35
N SER A 337 40.17 22.34 42.31
CA SER A 337 40.85 21.54 41.29
C SER A 337 40.08 21.48 39.97
N THR A 338 40.71 21.90 38.87
CA THR A 338 40.36 21.49 37.50
C THR A 338 41.15 20.25 37.12
N SER A 339 40.45 19.15 36.87
CA SER A 339 40.98 17.93 36.28
C SER A 339 41.16 18.11 34.78
N THR A 340 42.42 18.04 34.35
CA THR A 340 42.89 17.88 32.98
C THR A 340 42.54 16.47 32.47
N THR A 341 41.86 16.36 31.34
CA THR A 341 41.84 15.13 30.53
C THR A 341 42.61 15.37 29.24
N ALA A 342 43.62 14.51 29.05
CA ALA A 342 44.55 14.51 27.94
C ALA A 342 43.89 13.92 26.68
N SER A 343 44.02 14.62 25.54
CA SER A 343 43.83 14.04 24.21
C SER A 343 45.18 13.58 23.68
N THR A 344 45.35 12.26 23.62
CA THR A 344 46.43 11.58 22.92
C THR A 344 46.23 11.69 21.42
N ALA A 345 47.26 12.19 20.74
CA ALA A 345 47.42 12.12 19.30
C ALA A 345 47.64 10.65 18.87
N SER A 346 46.98 10.23 17.80
CA SER A 346 47.32 9.02 17.07
C SER A 346 47.49 9.36 15.59
N THR A 347 48.71 9.14 15.12
CA THR A 347 49.17 9.32 13.74
C THR A 347 49.35 7.93 13.14
N GLN A 348 49.20 7.85 11.81
CA GLN A 348 49.62 6.79 10.87
C GLN A 348 48.54 5.77 10.47
N ASN A 349 48.06 5.82 9.22
CA ASN A 349 48.76 5.18 8.09
C ASN A 349 47.99 5.39 6.77
N THR A 350 48.66 6.00 5.80
CA THR A 350 48.34 5.94 4.37
C THR A 350 48.81 4.60 3.81
N ARG A 351 47.91 3.82 3.19
CA ARG A 351 48.31 2.65 2.39
C ARG A 351 47.74 2.75 0.98
N THR A 352 48.65 3.05 0.06
CA THR A 352 48.54 2.96 -1.39
C THR A 352 48.49 1.50 -1.84
N THR A 353 47.52 1.12 -2.67
CA THR A 353 47.57 -0.13 -3.46
C THR A 353 47.09 0.09 -4.89
N GLN A 354 48.11 0.14 -5.76
CA GLN A 354 48.21 -0.27 -7.16
C GLN A 354 46.98 -0.84 -7.88
N SER A 355 46.58 -0.11 -8.92
CA SER A 355 46.49 -0.54 -10.33
C SER A 355 46.48 -2.04 -10.64
N ARG A 356 45.37 -2.53 -11.19
CA ARG A 356 45.30 -3.75 -12.00
C ARG A 356 44.31 -3.56 -13.15
N VAL A 357 44.86 -3.58 -14.36
CA VAL A 357 44.18 -3.57 -15.67
C VAL A 357 43.38 -4.87 -15.87
N PRO A 358 42.24 -4.85 -16.57
CA PRO A 358 41.79 -6.00 -17.34
C PRO A 358 41.77 -5.72 -18.85
N ALA A 359 41.97 -6.84 -19.54
CA ALA A 359 42.31 -6.97 -20.94
C ALA A 359 41.18 -6.60 -21.91
N THR A 360 41.60 -6.09 -23.06
CA THR A 360 40.90 -6.07 -24.35
C THR A 360 40.25 -7.42 -24.67
N VAL A 361 38.93 -7.41 -24.89
CA VAL A 361 38.20 -8.50 -25.56
C VAL A 361 37.78 -8.01 -26.94
N SER A 362 38.13 -8.82 -27.92
CA SER A 362 38.00 -8.58 -29.36
C SER A 362 36.55 -8.54 -29.85
N VAL A 363 36.29 -7.58 -30.73
CA VAL A 363 35.07 -7.39 -31.50
C VAL A 363 34.95 -8.47 -32.59
N SER A 364 33.95 -9.34 -32.48
CA SER A 364 33.53 -10.24 -33.57
C SER A 364 32.45 -9.57 -34.40
N LYS A 365 32.82 -9.15 -35.62
CA LYS A 365 31.91 -8.77 -36.70
C LYS A 365 31.17 -10.01 -37.19
N LEU A 366 29.85 -10.08 -37.00
CA LEU A 366 28.98 -10.91 -37.84
C LEU A 366 28.23 -10.02 -38.83
N ARG A 367 28.58 -10.17 -40.11
CA ARG A 367 27.80 -9.70 -41.27
C ARG A 367 26.61 -10.65 -41.41
N THR A 368 25.39 -10.12 -41.39
CA THR A 368 24.22 -10.86 -41.86
C THR A 368 23.74 -10.25 -43.17
N THR A 369 23.89 -11.03 -44.23
CA THR A 369 23.42 -10.75 -45.58
C THR A 369 21.90 -10.85 -45.67
N THR A 370 21.32 -9.86 -46.33
CA THR A 370 19.93 -9.79 -46.78
C THR A 370 19.56 -10.95 -47.69
N ALA A 371 18.51 -11.70 -47.34
CA ALA A 371 17.74 -12.48 -48.30
C ALA A 371 16.25 -12.46 -47.90
N SER A 372 15.47 -11.91 -48.81
CA SER A 372 14.01 -11.75 -48.80
C SER A 372 13.30 -13.10 -48.91
N ALA A 373 12.45 -13.43 -47.93
CA ALA A 373 11.33 -14.34 -48.10
C ALA A 373 10.28 -14.06 -47.01
N ASN A 374 9.03 -13.84 -47.42
CA ASN A 374 7.88 -13.56 -46.55
C ASN A 374 7.66 -14.68 -45.52
N PRO A 375 7.61 -14.38 -44.19
CA PRO A 375 7.19 -15.36 -43.19
C PRO A 375 5.69 -15.24 -42.84
N PRO A 376 5.11 -16.31 -42.29
CA PRO A 376 3.68 -16.45 -42.07
C PRO A 376 3.21 -15.64 -40.85
N SER A 377 1.92 -15.27 -40.87
CA SER A 377 1.23 -14.51 -39.83
C SER A 377 1.19 -15.28 -38.51
N HIS A 378 2.22 -15.07 -37.68
CA HIS A 378 2.20 -15.43 -36.26
C HIS A 378 1.52 -14.30 -35.48
N SER A 379 0.45 -14.63 -34.76
CA SER A 379 -0.16 -13.75 -33.77
C SER A 379 0.91 -13.32 -32.76
N LEU A 380 1.16 -12.02 -32.68
CA LEU A 380 2.09 -11.44 -31.71
C LEU A 380 1.67 -11.84 -30.29
N PRO A 381 2.62 -12.18 -29.41
CA PRO A 381 2.32 -12.46 -28.01
C PRO A 381 1.61 -11.26 -27.37
N PRO A 382 0.76 -11.47 -26.36
CA PRO A 382 0.08 -10.39 -25.66
C PRO A 382 1.14 -9.43 -25.09
N SER A 383 1.09 -8.19 -25.56
CA SER A 383 1.98 -7.11 -25.12
C SER A 383 1.85 -6.93 -23.60
N MET A 384 3.00 -6.87 -22.92
CA MET A 384 3.03 -6.72 -21.47
C MET A 384 2.42 -5.37 -21.07
N PRO A 385 1.61 -5.31 -19.99
CA PRO A 385 1.11 -4.03 -19.48
C PRO A 385 2.27 -3.07 -19.22
N GLY A 386 2.30 -1.94 -19.95
CA GLY A 386 3.35 -0.92 -19.83
C GLY A 386 4.36 -0.89 -20.98
N GLU A 387 4.36 -1.84 -21.91
CA GLU A 387 5.31 -1.86 -23.04
C GLU A 387 5.15 -0.65 -23.97
N LEU A 388 3.92 -0.26 -24.28
CA LEU A 388 3.63 0.96 -25.04
C LEU A 388 4.11 2.22 -24.29
N ALA A 389 3.94 2.25 -22.97
CA ALA A 389 4.38 3.36 -22.14
C ALA A 389 5.92 3.45 -22.10
N PHE A 390 6.60 2.31 -22.03
CA PHE A 390 8.05 2.24 -22.13
C PHE A 390 8.55 2.79 -23.48
N GLN A 391 8.04 2.29 -24.60
CA GLN A 391 8.44 2.79 -25.92
C GLN A 391 8.18 4.30 -26.08
N THR A 392 7.01 4.76 -25.62
CA THR A 392 6.67 6.19 -25.66
C THR A 392 7.64 7.03 -24.81
N ALA A 393 8.02 6.55 -23.63
CA ALA A 393 8.95 7.26 -22.76
C ALA A 393 10.37 7.29 -23.36
N VAL A 394 10.83 6.17 -23.92
CA VAL A 394 12.15 6.07 -24.59
C VAL A 394 12.24 7.04 -25.76
N GLU A 395 11.23 7.06 -26.64
CA GLU A 395 11.18 7.98 -27.76
C GLU A 395 11.16 9.45 -27.32
N ASP A 396 10.35 9.78 -26.31
CA ASP A 396 10.25 11.13 -25.75
C ASP A 396 11.58 11.61 -25.15
N ILE A 397 12.27 10.74 -24.39
CA ILE A 397 13.55 11.03 -23.74
C ILE A 397 14.66 11.21 -24.78
N GLN A 398 14.78 10.28 -25.74
CA GLN A 398 15.78 10.39 -26.81
C GLN A 398 15.57 11.64 -27.64
N LYS A 399 14.32 11.97 -27.97
CA LYS A 399 13.98 13.14 -28.78
C LYS A 399 14.27 14.46 -28.04
N ARG A 400 13.94 14.55 -26.75
CA ARG A 400 14.01 15.82 -25.99
C ARG A 400 15.36 16.06 -25.33
N TYR A 401 16.04 15.00 -24.89
CA TYR A 401 17.20 15.12 -23.99
C TYR A 401 18.51 14.59 -24.58
N SER A 402 18.54 14.06 -25.80
CA SER A 402 19.78 13.64 -26.47
C SER A 402 20.85 14.72 -26.58
N GLY A 403 20.47 16.00 -26.64
CA GLY A 403 21.42 17.13 -26.61
C GLY A 403 21.84 17.59 -25.22
N LYS A 404 21.19 17.09 -24.17
CA LYS A 404 21.44 17.49 -22.77
C LYS A 404 22.15 16.41 -21.94
N LEU A 405 22.12 15.16 -22.41
CA LEU A 405 22.73 14.01 -21.76
C LEU A 405 23.95 13.55 -22.54
N ALA A 406 24.98 13.10 -21.83
CA ALA A 406 26.04 12.32 -22.44
C ALA A 406 25.50 10.95 -22.91
N ALA A 407 26.18 10.32 -23.86
CA ALA A 407 25.77 9.01 -24.39
C ALA A 407 25.71 7.92 -23.29
N GLU A 408 26.60 7.99 -22.31
CA GLU A 408 26.66 7.08 -21.16
C GLU A 408 25.47 7.29 -20.21
N GLU A 409 25.11 8.55 -19.92
CA GLU A 409 23.93 8.88 -19.11
C GLU A 409 22.64 8.45 -19.81
N MET A 410 22.55 8.64 -21.14
CA MET A 410 21.40 8.17 -21.92
C MET A 410 21.26 6.65 -21.84
N MET A 411 22.37 5.91 -21.93
CA MET A 411 22.37 4.44 -21.81
C MET A 411 21.90 4.00 -20.42
N SER A 412 22.44 4.62 -19.37
CA SER A 412 22.01 4.40 -17.98
C SER A 412 20.51 4.64 -17.78
N VAL A 413 19.95 5.69 -18.38
CA VAL A 413 18.50 5.96 -18.34
C VAL A 413 17.69 4.85 -19.03
N MET A 414 18.17 4.32 -20.16
CA MET A 414 17.50 3.23 -20.88
C MET A 414 17.53 1.92 -20.08
N ASP A 415 18.70 1.57 -19.53
CA ASP A 415 18.86 0.38 -18.69
C ASP A 415 17.96 0.45 -17.44
N PHE A 416 17.86 1.63 -16.82
CA PHE A 416 16.97 1.84 -15.68
C PHE A 416 15.49 1.65 -16.04
N LEU A 417 15.05 2.17 -17.19
CA LEU A 417 13.68 2.02 -17.65
C LEU A 417 13.34 0.58 -18.04
N GLU A 418 14.31 -0.16 -18.58
CA GLU A 418 14.15 -1.58 -18.91
C GLU A 418 13.98 -2.42 -17.63
N ALA A 419 14.78 -2.13 -16.60
CA ALA A 419 14.64 -2.76 -15.28
C ALA A 419 13.36 -2.34 -14.54
N ASN A 420 12.80 -1.16 -14.83
CA ASN A 420 11.67 -0.57 -14.09
C ASN A 420 10.59 0.01 -15.02
N PRO A 421 9.78 -0.83 -15.71
CA PRO A 421 8.79 -0.38 -16.69
C PRO A 421 7.70 0.54 -16.11
N MET A 422 7.39 0.43 -14.81
CA MET A 422 6.43 1.32 -14.13
C MET A 422 6.94 2.77 -14.02
N SER A 423 8.25 2.99 -14.07
CA SER A 423 8.84 4.33 -14.09
C SER A 423 8.52 5.07 -15.39
N ALA A 424 8.40 4.34 -16.52
CA ALA A 424 7.97 4.91 -17.79
C ALA A 424 6.51 5.41 -17.72
N VAL A 425 5.63 4.69 -17.03
CA VAL A 425 4.23 5.12 -16.81
C VAL A 425 4.19 6.42 -16.02
N LYS A 426 4.95 6.51 -14.92
CA LYS A 426 5.04 7.74 -14.09
C LYS A 426 5.62 8.92 -14.87
N TYR A 427 6.64 8.69 -15.68
CA TYR A 427 7.23 9.71 -16.55
C TYR A 427 6.21 10.23 -17.57
N ASN A 428 5.45 9.34 -18.20
CA ASN A 428 4.41 9.73 -19.16
C ASN A 428 3.23 10.46 -18.50
N SER A 429 2.94 10.19 -17.23
CA SER A 429 1.89 10.91 -16.48
C SER A 429 2.35 12.27 -15.94
N CYS A 430 3.64 12.62 -16.05
CA CYS A 430 4.13 13.95 -15.66
C CYS A 430 3.62 15.01 -16.64
N GLY A 431 2.84 15.96 -16.14
CA GLY A 431 2.23 17.03 -16.95
C GLY A 431 3.18 18.16 -17.35
N THR A 432 4.35 18.29 -16.71
CA THR A 432 5.31 19.36 -17.00
C THR A 432 6.66 18.82 -17.45
N GLU A 433 7.37 19.60 -18.29
CA GLU A 433 8.69 19.22 -18.80
C GLU A 433 9.75 19.23 -17.69
N GLU A 434 9.62 20.13 -16.71
CA GLU A 434 10.56 20.24 -15.59
C GLU A 434 10.54 18.97 -14.73
N LEU A 435 9.34 18.43 -14.44
CA LEU A 435 9.20 17.18 -13.69
C LEU A 435 9.79 16.01 -14.47
N LYS A 436 9.51 15.92 -15.78
CA LYS A 436 10.10 14.90 -16.66
C LYS A 436 11.63 14.96 -16.66
N TRP A 437 12.21 16.16 -16.72
CA TRP A 437 13.66 16.33 -16.67
C TRP A 437 14.27 15.89 -15.33
N LEU A 438 13.60 16.17 -14.20
CA LEU A 438 14.06 15.71 -12.88
C LEU A 438 14.11 14.18 -12.78
N TYR A 439 13.13 13.47 -13.34
CA TYR A 439 13.15 12.00 -13.41
C TYR A 439 14.38 11.51 -14.19
N VAL A 440 14.62 12.09 -15.37
CA VAL A 440 15.75 11.71 -16.23
C VAL A 440 17.09 11.98 -15.55
N GLN A 441 17.25 13.12 -14.88
CA GLN A 441 18.46 13.42 -14.09
C GLN A 441 18.68 12.44 -12.93
N ARG A 442 17.60 12.02 -12.26
CA ARG A 442 17.68 11.05 -11.16
C ARG A 442 18.12 9.69 -11.67
N TRP A 443 17.56 9.23 -12.78
CA TRP A 443 17.90 7.93 -13.38
C TRP A 443 19.34 7.90 -13.89
N ALA A 444 19.80 8.99 -14.53
CA ALA A 444 21.18 9.11 -14.99
C ALA A 444 22.21 9.07 -13.84
N LYS A 445 21.85 9.56 -12.65
CA LYS A 445 22.75 9.56 -11.47
C LYS A 445 22.81 8.23 -10.74
N ASN A 446 21.69 7.51 -10.65
CA ASN A 446 21.60 6.28 -9.84
C ASN A 446 22.54 5.17 -10.31
N VAL A 447 22.89 5.11 -11.59
CA VAL A 447 23.79 4.07 -12.13
C VAL A 447 25.27 4.42 -11.95
N MET A 448 25.63 5.67 -11.65
CA MET A 448 27.03 6.06 -11.40
C MET A 448 27.46 5.86 -9.94
N ASN A 449 26.50 5.61 -9.04
CA ASN A 449 26.76 5.42 -7.61
C ASN A 449 26.74 3.95 -7.18
N GLU A 450 26.36 3.03 -8.08
CA GLU A 450 26.57 1.58 -7.95
C GLU A 450 27.88 1.16 -8.61
#